data_AF-A0A4Y9ZKR3-F1
#
_entry.id   AF-A0A4Y9ZKR3-F1
#
_cell.length_a   1.000
_cell.length_b   1.000
_cell.length_c   1.000
_cell.angle_alpha   90.00
_cell.angle_beta   90.00
_cell.angle_gamma   90.00
#
_symmetry.space_group_name_H-M   'P 1'
#
loop_
_entity.id
_entity.type
_entity.pdbx_description
1 polymer ?
#
loop_
_entity_poly.entity_id
_entity_poly.type
_entity_poly.pdbx_seq_one_letter_code
_entity_poly.pdbx_strand_id
1 'polypeptide(L)'
;MSQPQMSNEDSTPNSLESTIPIRIGAGSFATIFSSPGRSIVFKVAHSQLDSATVREEFNSLHSVYTLCNSDSIFAIPRAFAFYDPQTREIFSFPASPPRGRRRGPRSHFNPQFFAKLPDSACYVMDRAAPLPMSIGENIRSKYYSERAIASGAAFPLLCRLYFGKTLGPLASRFINPNNFPLDVARYDQLWQERQDDLSPKEEVAEGMGEMLSKIHWIAGYDARDVEFVMAGAPHAATTRLYVIDYNQMRAIDRDADDVSPLV
;
A
#
# COMPACT_ATOMS: atom_id res chain seq x y z
N MET A 1 67.74 -9.41 2.54
CA MET A 1 66.59 -9.63 3.45
C MET A 1 65.59 -8.53 3.17
N SER A 2 64.60 -8.83 2.32
CA SER A 2 63.59 -7.87 1.88
C SER A 2 62.27 -8.28 2.53
N GLN A 3 61.71 -7.41 3.36
CA GLN A 3 60.34 -7.57 3.85
C GLN A 3 59.37 -7.11 2.76
N PRO A 4 58.28 -7.85 2.48
CA PRO A 4 57.23 -7.36 1.59
C PRO A 4 56.32 -6.38 2.35
N GLN A 5 56.10 -5.20 1.77
CA GLN A 5 55.02 -4.30 2.16
C GLN A 5 53.68 -4.96 1.84
N MET A 6 52.87 -5.21 2.88
CA MET A 6 51.44 -5.48 2.71
C MET A 6 50.71 -4.18 2.39
N SER A 7 50.25 -4.05 1.15
CA SER A 7 49.24 -3.06 0.77
C SER A 7 47.86 -3.56 1.22
N ASN A 8 47.41 -3.09 2.39
CA ASN A 8 46.01 -3.19 2.80
C ASN A 8 45.29 -1.91 2.36
N GLU A 9 44.66 -1.93 1.19
CA GLU A 9 43.58 -1.00 0.85
C GLU A 9 42.38 -1.81 0.37
N ASP A 10 41.79 -2.57 1.29
CA ASP A 10 40.45 -3.12 1.11
C ASP A 10 39.45 -2.02 1.51
N SER A 11 39.26 -1.05 0.62
CA SER A 11 38.25 0.00 0.78
C SER A 11 36.89 -0.53 0.33
N THR A 12 36.33 -1.44 1.13
CA THR A 12 34.89 -1.69 1.08
C THR A 12 34.19 -0.40 1.50
N PRO A 13 33.39 0.25 0.64
CA PRO A 13 32.63 1.41 1.09
C PRO A 13 31.65 0.92 2.16
N ASN A 14 31.76 1.47 3.37
CA ASN A 14 30.76 1.35 4.42
C ASN A 14 29.40 1.74 3.82
N SER A 15 28.63 0.76 3.34
CA SER A 15 27.31 0.97 2.78
C SER A 15 26.33 1.20 3.93
N LEU A 16 26.41 2.40 4.50
CA LEU A 16 25.42 2.85 5.46
C LEU A 16 24.04 2.78 4.80
N GLU A 17 23.10 2.10 5.46
CA GLU A 17 21.73 2.02 4.99
C GLU A 17 21.19 3.46 4.83
N SER A 18 20.74 3.80 3.62
CA SER A 18 20.24 5.14 3.34
C SER A 18 19.10 5.47 4.30
N THR A 19 19.08 6.69 4.84
CA THR A 19 17.97 7.18 5.67
C THR A 19 17.08 8.18 4.93
N ILE A 20 17.30 8.34 3.61
CA ILE A 20 16.57 9.29 2.78
C ILE A 20 15.31 8.60 2.25
N PRO A 21 14.10 9.17 2.45
CA PRO A 21 12.88 8.62 1.89
C PRO A 21 12.94 8.46 0.37
N ILE A 22 12.47 7.32 -0.14
CA ILE A 22 12.53 6.97 -1.57
C ILE A 22 11.13 7.07 -2.16
N ARG A 23 10.96 7.82 -3.25
CA ARG A 23 9.69 7.88 -3.99
C ARG A 23 9.33 6.51 -4.56
N ILE A 24 8.12 6.03 -4.27
CA ILE A 24 7.61 4.72 -4.74
C ILE A 24 6.33 4.83 -5.58
N GLY A 25 5.68 5.99 -5.60
CA GLY A 25 4.48 6.21 -6.41
C GLY A 25 4.05 7.67 -6.39
N ALA A 26 3.17 8.05 -7.31
CA ALA A 26 2.50 9.35 -7.30
C ALA A 26 1.10 9.22 -7.90
N GLY A 27 0.14 9.94 -7.31
CA GLY A 27 -1.23 10.08 -7.79
C GLY A 27 -1.47 11.47 -8.36
N SER A 28 -2.71 11.94 -8.32
CA SER A 28 -3.09 13.27 -8.83
C SER A 28 -2.64 14.41 -7.91
N PHE A 29 -2.78 14.26 -6.59
CA PHE A 29 -2.55 15.34 -5.61
C PHE A 29 -1.40 15.04 -4.62
N ALA A 30 -0.84 13.83 -4.65
CA ALA A 30 0.21 13.43 -3.70
C ALA A 30 1.19 12.41 -4.26
N THR A 31 2.41 12.43 -3.71
CA THR A 31 3.49 11.48 -3.97
C THR A 31 3.73 10.60 -2.74
N ILE A 32 3.94 9.30 -2.96
CA ILE A 32 4.26 8.34 -1.90
C ILE A 32 5.77 8.16 -1.79
N PHE A 33 6.30 8.33 -0.59
CA PHE A 33 7.69 8.05 -0.24
C PHE A 33 7.75 6.91 0.78
N SER A 34 8.63 5.94 0.56
CA SER A 34 8.95 4.91 1.55
C SER A 34 10.07 5.36 2.47
N SER A 35 9.97 5.04 3.76
CA SER A 35 11.05 5.24 4.73
C SER A 35 11.97 4.01 4.72
N PRO A 36 13.27 4.15 4.41
CA PRO A 36 14.21 3.04 4.49
C PRO A 36 14.30 2.42 5.90
N GLY A 37 14.51 1.11 5.97
CA GLY A 37 14.59 0.37 7.24
C GLY A 37 13.28 0.33 8.04
N ARG A 38 12.17 0.85 7.52
CA ARG A 38 10.88 0.93 8.24
C ARG A 38 9.72 0.50 7.36
N SER A 39 8.73 -0.14 7.98
CA SER A 39 7.48 -0.55 7.33
C SER A 39 6.43 0.58 7.29
N ILE A 40 6.86 1.78 6.89
CA ILE A 40 6.00 2.97 6.80
C ILE A 40 6.22 3.72 5.48
N VAL A 41 5.21 4.48 5.08
CA VAL A 41 5.26 5.40 3.94
C VAL A 41 4.73 6.77 4.35
N PHE A 42 5.13 7.78 3.58
CA PHE A 42 4.64 9.15 3.62
C PHE A 42 3.80 9.41 2.38
N LYS A 43 2.61 9.96 2.54
CA LYS A 43 1.84 10.56 1.43
C LYS A 43 1.99 12.07 1.53
N VAL A 44 2.70 12.65 0.56
CA VAL A 44 3.11 14.07 0.56
C VAL A 44 2.35 14.81 -0.53
N ALA A 45 1.63 15.87 -0.17
CA ALA A 45 0.91 16.73 -1.09
C ALA A 45 1.83 17.31 -2.18
N HIS A 46 1.37 17.39 -3.41
CA HIS A 46 2.10 18.03 -4.51
C HIS A 46 2.26 19.53 -4.31
N SER A 47 1.26 20.16 -3.72
CA SER A 47 1.22 21.59 -3.46
C SER A 47 0.43 21.91 -2.19
N GLN A 48 0.49 23.17 -1.75
CA GLN A 48 -0.31 23.64 -0.62
C GLN A 48 -1.82 23.62 -0.89
N LEU A 49 -2.24 23.64 -2.16
CA LEU A 49 -3.65 23.52 -2.53
C LEU A 49 -4.18 22.10 -2.27
N ASP A 50 -3.29 21.11 -2.23
CA ASP A 50 -3.63 19.70 -2.00
C ASP A 50 -3.59 19.31 -0.50
N SER A 51 -3.12 20.22 0.37
CA SER A 51 -2.95 19.97 1.81
C SER A 51 -4.27 19.56 2.49
N ALA A 52 -5.38 20.20 2.12
CA ALA A 52 -6.71 19.87 2.64
C ALA A 52 -7.11 18.43 2.25
N THR A 53 -6.94 18.07 0.98
CA THR A 53 -7.22 16.73 0.46
C THR A 53 -6.41 15.65 1.17
N VAL A 54 -5.11 15.87 1.38
CA VAL A 54 -4.25 14.93 2.13
C VAL A 54 -4.69 14.79 3.59
N ARG A 55 -5.13 15.89 4.22
CA ARG A 55 -5.64 15.88 5.61
C ARG A 55 -6.98 15.17 5.72
N GLU A 56 -7.88 15.35 4.76
CA GLU A 56 -9.15 14.64 4.68
C GLU A 56 -8.94 13.14 4.51
N GLU A 57 -8.04 12.72 3.61
CA GLU A 57 -7.70 11.30 3.45
C GLU A 57 -7.13 10.70 4.75
N PHE A 58 -6.25 11.44 5.45
CA PHE A 58 -5.72 11.02 6.75
C PHE A 58 -6.83 10.75 7.77
N ASN A 59 -7.87 11.60 7.81
CA ASN A 59 -9.02 11.44 8.70
C ASN A 59 -9.89 10.25 8.28
N SER A 60 -10.20 10.11 6.99
CA SER A 60 -11.02 9.01 6.46
C SER A 60 -10.34 7.66 6.69
N LEU A 61 -9.03 7.56 6.43
CA LEU A 61 -8.24 6.36 6.71
C LEU A 61 -8.29 5.99 8.19
N HIS A 62 -8.17 6.97 9.10
CA HIS A 62 -8.26 6.70 10.52
C HIS A 62 -9.65 6.21 10.95
N SER A 63 -10.71 6.81 10.41
CA SER A 63 -12.09 6.42 10.67
C SER A 63 -12.33 4.97 10.23
N VAL A 64 -12.02 4.65 8.96
CA VAL A 64 -12.14 3.30 8.39
C VAL A 64 -11.29 2.29 9.18
N TYR A 65 -10.03 2.61 9.48
CA TYR A 65 -9.17 1.75 10.29
C TYR A 65 -9.78 1.47 11.68
N THR A 66 -10.38 2.47 12.32
CA THR A 66 -10.91 2.33 13.68
C THR A 66 -12.18 1.51 13.73
N LEU A 67 -13.05 1.72 12.74
CA LEU A 67 -14.41 1.15 12.67
C LEU A 67 -14.46 -0.21 11.96
N CYS A 68 -13.59 -0.47 10.98
CA CYS A 68 -13.71 -1.61 10.07
C CYS A 68 -12.61 -2.68 10.22
N ASN A 69 -11.55 -2.45 11.01
CA ASN A 69 -10.35 -3.31 11.06
C ASN A 69 -10.43 -4.49 12.07
N SER A 70 -11.60 -5.04 12.34
CA SER A 70 -11.77 -6.05 13.41
C SER A 70 -11.45 -7.48 12.98
N ASP A 71 -11.89 -7.88 11.79
CA ASP A 71 -12.12 -9.30 11.44
C ASP A 71 -11.98 -9.59 9.92
N SER A 72 -11.79 -8.57 9.08
CA SER A 72 -11.61 -8.81 7.65
C SER A 72 -10.27 -9.47 7.30
N ILE A 73 -10.28 -10.28 6.25
CA ILE A 73 -9.06 -10.79 5.60
C ILE A 73 -8.23 -9.65 5.00
N PHE A 74 -8.87 -8.53 4.62
CA PHE A 74 -8.20 -7.34 4.15
C PHE A 74 -7.70 -6.49 5.31
N ALA A 75 -6.43 -6.09 5.24
CA ALA A 75 -5.84 -5.16 6.16
C ALA A 75 -6.04 -3.71 5.71
N ILE A 76 -6.32 -2.84 6.67
CA ILE A 76 -6.35 -1.40 6.45
C ILE A 76 -5.04 -0.82 6.98
N PRO A 77 -4.25 -0.07 6.20
CA PRO A 77 -3.08 0.64 6.70
C PRO A 77 -3.44 1.58 7.84
N ARG A 78 -2.64 1.62 8.91
CA ARG A 78 -2.87 2.57 9.99
C ARG A 78 -2.28 3.93 9.65
N ALA A 79 -3.10 4.97 9.69
CA ALA A 79 -2.63 6.36 9.72
C ALA A 79 -1.99 6.67 11.09
N PHE A 80 -0.76 7.18 11.09
CA PHE A 80 0.00 7.46 12.31
C PHE A 80 -0.06 8.93 12.73
N ALA A 81 0.40 9.82 11.86
CA ALA A 81 0.47 11.26 12.12
C ALA A 81 0.40 12.05 10.81
N PHE A 82 -0.16 13.25 10.89
CA PHE A 82 -0.15 14.27 9.85
C PHE A 82 0.79 15.41 10.27
N TYR A 83 1.56 15.94 9.33
CA TYR A 83 2.49 17.04 9.53
C TYR A 83 2.25 18.12 8.47
N ASP A 84 2.17 19.36 8.92
CA ASP A 84 2.12 20.54 8.07
C ASP A 84 3.38 21.39 8.30
N PRO A 85 4.24 21.58 7.29
CA PRO A 85 5.47 22.35 7.44
C PRO A 85 5.25 23.84 7.68
N GLN A 86 4.10 24.41 7.29
CA GLN A 86 3.82 25.84 7.50
C GLN A 86 3.61 26.15 8.98
N THR A 87 2.83 25.32 9.66
CA THR A 87 2.50 25.46 11.08
C THR A 87 3.51 24.73 11.98
N ARG A 88 4.26 23.78 11.41
CA ARG A 88 5.15 22.82 12.10
C ARG A 88 4.41 21.96 13.14
N GLU A 89 3.09 21.88 13.02
CA GLU A 89 2.23 21.09 13.89
C GLU A 89 2.19 19.64 13.44
N ILE A 90 2.15 18.74 14.43
CA ILE A 90 1.95 17.31 14.22
C ILE A 90 0.63 16.92 14.86
N PHE A 91 -0.27 16.42 14.02
CA PHE A 91 -1.54 15.87 14.46
C PHE A 91 -1.44 14.35 14.50
N SER A 92 -1.82 13.75 15.62
CA SER A 92 -1.94 12.30 15.75
C SER A 92 -3.23 11.96 16.48
N PHE A 93 -3.83 10.84 16.08
CA PHE A 93 -5.03 10.35 16.75
C PHE A 93 -4.69 9.67 18.08
N PRO A 94 -5.62 9.62 19.03
CA PRO A 94 -5.43 8.87 20.27
C PRO A 94 -5.20 7.38 20.00
N ALA A 95 -4.77 6.66 21.03
CA ALA A 95 -4.71 5.21 20.98
C ALA A 95 -6.10 4.66 20.61
N SER A 96 -6.14 3.87 19.54
CA SER A 96 -7.41 3.31 19.09
C SER A 96 -7.91 2.28 20.12
N PRO A 97 -9.22 2.18 20.40
CA PRO A 97 -9.76 1.24 21.39
C PRO A 97 -9.30 -0.20 21.15
N PRO A 98 -9.19 -1.07 22.16
CA PRO A 98 -8.82 -2.47 21.96
C PRO A 98 -10.00 -3.25 21.36
N ARG A 99 -10.25 -3.06 20.06
CA ARG A 99 -11.19 -3.86 19.27
C ARG A 99 -10.43 -4.58 18.16
N GLY A 100 -10.56 -5.90 18.11
CA GLY A 100 -9.96 -6.76 17.07
C GLY A 100 -8.47 -7.07 17.29
N ARG A 101 -7.70 -7.12 16.20
CA ARG A 101 -6.26 -7.47 16.18
C ARG A 101 -5.45 -6.62 17.16
N ARG A 102 -4.52 -7.22 17.91
CA ARG A 102 -3.61 -6.51 18.85
C ARG A 102 -2.94 -5.33 18.13
N ARG A 103 -3.24 -4.12 18.61
CA ARG A 103 -2.74 -2.87 18.02
C ARG A 103 -1.41 -2.52 18.70
N GLY A 104 -0.35 -2.30 17.92
CA GLY A 104 0.88 -1.73 18.45
C GLY A 104 0.64 -0.32 19.02
N PRO A 105 1.45 0.16 19.97
CA PRO A 105 1.39 1.56 20.40
C PRO A 105 1.60 2.49 19.21
N ARG A 106 0.97 3.68 19.23
CA ARG A 106 1.29 4.71 18.22
C ARG A 106 2.69 5.23 18.48
N SER A 107 3.53 5.25 17.46
CA SER A 107 4.85 5.86 17.53
C SER A 107 4.71 7.38 17.67
N HIS A 108 5.57 7.99 18.48
CA HIS A 108 5.69 9.45 18.54
C HIS A 108 6.54 9.94 17.38
N PHE A 109 6.09 11.01 16.73
CA PHE A 109 6.80 11.67 15.64
C PHE A 109 7.19 13.09 16.07
N ASN A 110 8.35 13.56 15.60
CA ASN A 110 8.80 14.94 15.77
C ASN A 110 9.01 15.58 14.39
N PRO A 111 9.09 16.92 14.28
CA PRO A 111 9.23 17.57 12.98
C PRO A 111 10.49 17.15 12.20
N GLN A 112 11.59 16.83 12.91
CA GLN A 112 12.84 16.37 12.29
C GLN A 112 12.66 15.06 11.52
N PHE A 113 11.69 14.24 11.90
CA PHE A 113 11.33 13.02 11.17
C PHE A 113 10.92 13.29 9.71
N PHE A 114 10.36 14.47 9.44
CA PHE A 114 9.85 14.88 8.14
C PHE A 114 10.85 15.71 7.35
N ALA A 115 12.00 16.08 7.94
CA ALA A 115 12.92 17.07 7.37
C ALA A 115 13.55 16.68 6.01
N LYS A 116 13.51 15.40 5.64
CA LYS A 116 14.04 14.90 4.35
C LYS A 116 12.96 14.69 3.28
N LEU A 117 11.73 15.10 3.54
CA LEU A 117 10.63 15.08 2.57
C LEU A 117 10.53 16.43 1.85
N PRO A 118 9.81 16.50 0.72
CA PRO A 118 9.39 17.77 0.14
C PRO A 118 8.68 18.65 1.18
N ASP A 119 8.86 19.96 1.07
CA ASP A 119 8.30 20.96 1.99
C ASP A 119 6.79 21.19 1.72
N SER A 120 5.99 20.16 2.00
CA SER A 120 4.55 20.13 1.78
C SER A 120 3.85 19.29 2.85
N ALA A 121 2.55 19.50 3.03
CA ALA A 121 1.76 18.74 3.99
C ALA A 121 1.80 17.24 3.68
N CYS A 122 1.86 16.41 4.72
CA CYS A 122 1.94 14.96 4.55
C CYS A 122 1.36 14.19 5.73
N TYR A 123 1.07 12.91 5.52
CA TYR A 123 0.83 11.98 6.62
C TYR A 123 1.63 10.69 6.48
N VAL A 124 1.91 10.06 7.62
CA VAL A 124 2.61 8.78 7.75
C VAL A 124 1.60 7.66 7.95
N MET A 125 1.78 6.54 7.26
CA MET A 125 0.97 5.33 7.46
C MET A 125 1.78 4.03 7.33
N ASP A 126 1.16 2.91 7.72
CA ASP A 126 1.70 1.58 7.46
C ASP A 126 2.00 1.38 5.97
N ARG A 127 3.10 0.70 5.67
CA ARG A 127 3.48 0.30 4.31
C ARG A 127 3.07 -1.14 4.05
N ALA A 128 2.38 -1.38 2.93
CA ALA A 128 2.32 -2.70 2.33
C ALA A 128 3.71 -3.07 1.79
N ALA A 129 4.28 -4.18 2.27
CA ALA A 129 5.61 -4.60 1.83
C ALA A 129 5.57 -5.08 0.37
N PRO A 130 6.69 -5.05 -0.36
CA PRO A 130 6.78 -5.69 -1.67
C PRO A 130 6.31 -7.15 -1.63
N LEU A 131 5.74 -7.63 -2.73
CA LEU A 131 5.36 -9.03 -2.88
C LEU A 131 6.54 -9.98 -2.58
N PRO A 132 6.28 -11.15 -1.97
CA PRO A 132 7.28 -12.21 -1.87
C PRO A 132 7.85 -12.54 -3.25
N MET A 133 9.18 -12.72 -3.31
CA MET A 133 9.92 -12.97 -4.56
C MET A 133 9.30 -14.10 -5.37
N SER A 134 8.95 -15.19 -4.69
CA SER A 134 8.36 -16.38 -5.29
C SER A 134 7.04 -16.08 -6.01
N ILE A 135 6.18 -15.20 -5.46
CA ILE A 135 4.93 -14.77 -6.11
C ILE A 135 5.25 -13.85 -7.30
N GLY A 136 6.18 -12.92 -7.13
CA GLY A 136 6.63 -12.01 -8.18
C GLY A 136 7.24 -12.74 -9.39
N GLU A 137 8.02 -13.79 -9.15
CA GLU A 137 8.58 -14.66 -10.19
C GLU A 137 7.50 -15.38 -10.98
N ASN A 138 6.49 -15.90 -10.29
CA ASN A 138 5.38 -16.63 -10.90
C ASN A 138 4.51 -15.70 -11.79
N ILE A 139 4.24 -14.48 -11.32
CA ILE A 139 3.58 -13.45 -12.13
C ILE A 139 4.43 -13.08 -13.35
N ARG A 140 5.74 -12.86 -13.15
CA ARG A 140 6.66 -12.46 -14.22
C ARG A 140 6.75 -13.54 -15.29
N SER A 141 6.88 -14.81 -14.93
CA SER A 141 7.01 -15.91 -15.89
C SER A 141 5.74 -16.11 -16.72
N LYS A 142 4.56 -15.91 -16.14
CA LYS A 142 3.27 -16.11 -16.81
C LYS A 142 2.83 -14.93 -17.67
N TYR A 143 3.07 -13.72 -17.19
CA TYR A 143 2.36 -12.55 -17.72
C TYR A 143 3.26 -11.49 -18.34
N TYR A 144 4.57 -11.56 -18.14
CA TYR A 144 5.48 -10.63 -18.80
C TYR A 144 5.84 -11.16 -20.19
N SER A 145 5.93 -10.25 -21.16
CA SER A 145 6.44 -10.60 -22.48
C SER A 145 7.94 -10.91 -22.41
N GLU A 146 8.43 -11.77 -23.31
CA GLU A 146 9.86 -12.05 -23.46
C GLU A 146 10.69 -10.77 -23.59
N ARG A 147 10.17 -9.78 -24.33
CA ARG A 147 10.79 -8.47 -24.48
C ARG A 147 10.94 -7.75 -23.14
N ALA A 148 9.92 -7.77 -22.28
CA ALA A 148 9.99 -7.13 -20.97
C ALA A 148 10.97 -7.84 -20.04
N ILE A 149 11.02 -9.18 -20.10
CA ILE A 149 11.98 -9.97 -19.35
C ILE A 149 13.41 -9.66 -19.79
N ALA A 150 13.66 -9.65 -21.11
CA ALA A 150 14.95 -9.33 -21.70
C ALA A 150 15.41 -7.90 -21.42
N SER A 151 14.49 -6.95 -21.29
CA SER A 151 14.80 -5.57 -20.89
C SER A 151 15.00 -5.38 -19.38
N GLY A 152 15.02 -6.46 -18.60
CA GLY A 152 15.23 -6.41 -17.15
C GLY A 152 14.04 -5.82 -16.37
N ALA A 153 12.80 -5.99 -16.86
CA ALA A 153 11.62 -5.51 -16.13
C ALA A 153 11.58 -6.09 -14.70
N ALA A 154 11.41 -5.21 -13.73
CA ALA A 154 11.35 -5.57 -12.32
C ALA A 154 10.15 -6.48 -12.01
N PHE A 155 10.29 -7.29 -10.96
CA PHE A 155 9.18 -8.04 -10.39
C PHE A 155 8.07 -7.10 -9.90
N PRO A 156 6.80 -7.54 -9.93
CA PRO A 156 5.73 -6.74 -9.39
C PRO A 156 5.92 -6.53 -7.88
N LEU A 157 5.74 -5.30 -7.41
CA LEU A 157 5.81 -4.96 -5.99
C LEU A 157 4.47 -5.17 -5.29
N LEU A 158 3.37 -4.99 -6.01
CA LEU A 158 2.00 -5.22 -5.55
C LEU A 158 1.12 -5.56 -6.75
N CYS A 159 -0.01 -6.22 -6.47
CA CYS A 159 -1.05 -6.48 -7.45
C CYS A 159 -2.35 -5.79 -7.08
N ARG A 160 -2.99 -5.11 -8.03
CA ARG A 160 -4.35 -4.58 -7.88
C ARG A 160 -5.36 -5.64 -8.28
N LEU A 161 -6.37 -5.87 -7.44
CA LEU A 161 -7.38 -6.92 -7.61
C LEU A 161 -8.61 -6.34 -8.30
N TYR A 162 -8.82 -6.71 -9.55
CA TYR A 162 -9.91 -6.29 -10.43
C TYR A 162 -10.96 -7.39 -10.56
N PHE A 163 -11.52 -7.86 -9.45
CA PHE A 163 -12.43 -9.01 -9.47
C PHE A 163 -13.79 -8.74 -10.14
N GLY A 164 -14.15 -7.47 -10.32
CA GLY A 164 -15.34 -7.05 -11.07
C GLY A 164 -15.08 -6.74 -12.55
N LYS A 165 -13.87 -6.98 -13.08
CA LYS A 165 -13.50 -6.60 -14.45
C LYS A 165 -12.70 -7.68 -15.15
N THR A 166 -13.14 -8.07 -16.35
CA THR A 166 -12.33 -8.90 -17.25
C THR A 166 -11.27 -8.03 -17.91
N LEU A 167 -10.00 -8.37 -17.73
CA LEU A 167 -8.90 -7.64 -18.36
C LEU A 167 -8.61 -8.26 -19.72
N GLY A 168 -8.50 -7.40 -20.75
CA GLY A 168 -8.04 -7.84 -22.07
C GLY A 168 -6.62 -8.43 -22.01
N PRO A 169 -6.14 -9.05 -23.11
CA PRO A 169 -4.79 -9.57 -23.18
C PRO A 169 -3.78 -8.51 -22.73
N LEU A 170 -2.75 -8.93 -21.98
CA LEU A 170 -1.61 -8.07 -21.64
C LEU A 170 -0.80 -7.80 -22.91
N ALA A 171 -1.36 -7.02 -23.83
CA ALA A 171 -0.77 -6.72 -25.13
C ALA A 171 0.40 -5.72 -24.96
N SER A 172 1.57 -6.29 -24.67
CA SER A 172 2.91 -5.92 -25.15
C SER A 172 3.51 -4.52 -24.97
N ARG A 173 2.88 -3.51 -24.34
CA ARG A 173 3.55 -2.19 -24.27
C ARG A 173 3.89 -1.60 -22.91
N PHE A 174 3.11 -1.82 -21.85
CA PHE A 174 3.43 -1.22 -20.55
C PHE A 174 3.07 -2.13 -19.39
N ILE A 175 4.07 -2.90 -18.93
CA ILE A 175 3.99 -3.58 -17.65
C ILE A 175 4.29 -2.54 -16.58
N ASN A 176 3.35 -2.30 -15.68
CA ASN A 176 3.58 -1.47 -14.49
C ASN A 176 3.88 -2.40 -13.31
N PRO A 177 5.16 -2.65 -12.97
CA PRO A 177 5.52 -3.52 -11.85
C PRO A 177 5.07 -2.92 -10.51
N ASN A 178 4.81 -1.62 -10.42
CA ASN A 178 4.35 -1.00 -9.18
C ASN A 178 2.86 -1.20 -8.92
N ASN A 179 2.06 -1.66 -9.89
CA ASN A 179 0.61 -1.84 -9.78
C ASN A 179 0.11 -2.91 -10.76
N PHE A 180 0.58 -4.15 -10.63
CA PHE A 180 0.26 -5.19 -11.61
C PHE A 180 -1.23 -5.60 -11.52
N PRO A 181 -2.02 -5.57 -12.60
CA PRO A 181 -3.45 -5.83 -12.53
C PRO A 181 -3.78 -7.33 -12.61
N LEU A 182 -4.56 -7.82 -11.64
CA LEU A 182 -5.09 -9.20 -11.60
C LEU A 182 -6.62 -9.17 -11.66
N ASP A 183 -7.20 -9.76 -12.70
CA ASP A 183 -8.61 -10.16 -12.69
C ASP A 183 -8.78 -11.53 -12.01
N VAL A 184 -10.04 -11.97 -11.87
CA VAL A 184 -10.37 -13.25 -11.25
C VAL A 184 -9.67 -14.42 -11.95
N ALA A 185 -9.60 -14.43 -13.28
CA ALA A 185 -9.02 -15.53 -14.04
C ALA A 185 -7.50 -15.64 -13.82
N ARG A 186 -6.77 -14.51 -13.81
CA ARG A 186 -5.33 -14.49 -13.52
C ARG A 186 -5.04 -14.84 -12.07
N TYR A 187 -5.86 -14.33 -11.14
CA TYR A 187 -5.72 -14.69 -9.74
C TYR A 187 -5.89 -16.19 -9.51
N ASP A 188 -6.93 -16.78 -10.10
CA ASP A 188 -7.21 -18.21 -10.02
C ASP A 188 -6.03 -19.06 -10.54
N GLN A 189 -5.45 -18.67 -11.67
CA GLN A 189 -4.25 -19.33 -12.21
C GLN A 189 -3.05 -19.27 -11.27
N LEU A 190 -2.84 -18.14 -10.59
CA LEU A 190 -1.78 -18.01 -9.58
C LEU A 190 -2.08 -18.86 -8.35
N TRP A 191 -3.34 -18.87 -7.90
CA TRP A 191 -3.80 -19.67 -6.76
C TRP A 191 -3.56 -21.17 -6.98
N GLN A 192 -3.85 -21.70 -8.17
CA GLN A 192 -3.61 -23.11 -8.50
C GLN A 192 -2.14 -23.55 -8.31
N GLU A 193 -1.19 -22.64 -8.48
CA GLU A 193 0.23 -22.95 -8.27
C GLU A 193 0.72 -22.64 -6.86
N ARG A 194 -0.05 -21.84 -6.08
CA ARG A 194 0.38 -21.22 -4.83
C ARG A 194 -0.70 -21.26 -3.76
N GLN A 195 -1.33 -22.42 -3.62
CA GLN A 195 -2.44 -22.64 -2.68
C GLN A 195 -2.02 -22.42 -1.20
N ASP A 196 -0.75 -22.65 -0.86
CA ASP A 196 -0.22 -22.40 0.49
C ASP A 196 0.01 -20.91 0.79
N ASP A 197 0.18 -20.09 -0.26
CA ASP A 197 0.49 -18.66 -0.14
C ASP A 197 -0.74 -17.75 -0.34
N LEU A 198 -1.82 -18.26 -0.95
CA LEU A 198 -2.96 -17.50 -1.46
C LEU A 198 -4.30 -18.14 -1.06
N SER A 199 -5.27 -17.33 -0.67
CA SER A 199 -6.66 -17.78 -0.45
C SER A 199 -7.39 -18.03 -1.78
N PRO A 200 -8.43 -18.89 -1.80
CA PRO A 200 -9.29 -19.05 -2.97
C PRO A 200 -9.97 -17.74 -3.37
N LYS A 201 -10.24 -17.58 -4.67
CA LYS A 201 -10.86 -16.37 -5.22
C LYS A 201 -12.22 -16.06 -4.61
N GLU A 202 -13.00 -17.07 -4.23
CA GLU A 202 -14.31 -16.91 -3.58
C GLU A 202 -14.17 -16.22 -2.21
N GLU A 203 -13.19 -16.65 -1.40
CA GLU A 203 -12.90 -16.03 -0.10
C GLU A 203 -12.39 -14.60 -0.26
N VAL A 204 -11.55 -14.35 -1.27
CA VAL A 204 -11.08 -12.99 -1.59
C VAL A 204 -12.24 -12.10 -2.03
N ALA A 205 -13.13 -12.58 -2.89
CA ALA A 205 -14.29 -11.83 -3.35
C ALA A 205 -15.27 -11.53 -2.21
N GLU A 206 -15.51 -12.50 -1.33
CA GLU A 206 -16.31 -12.33 -0.11
C GLU A 206 -15.71 -11.23 0.78
N GLY A 207 -14.40 -11.30 1.04
CA GLY A 207 -13.70 -10.28 1.84
C GLY A 207 -13.72 -8.88 1.20
N MET A 208 -13.72 -8.79 -0.14
CA MET A 208 -13.90 -7.51 -0.84
C MET A 208 -15.28 -6.93 -0.56
N GLY A 209 -16.34 -7.74 -0.71
CA GLY A 209 -17.72 -7.33 -0.44
C GLY A 209 -17.93 -6.96 1.04
N GLU A 210 -17.38 -7.75 1.96
CA GLU A 210 -17.40 -7.48 3.41
C GLU A 210 -16.77 -6.12 3.72
N MET A 211 -15.59 -5.83 3.17
CA MET A 211 -14.90 -4.57 3.44
C MET A 211 -15.62 -3.37 2.81
N LEU A 212 -16.14 -3.49 1.59
CA LEU A 212 -16.98 -2.46 0.96
C LEU A 212 -18.18 -2.16 1.85
N SER A 213 -18.89 -3.19 2.32
CA SER A 213 -20.04 -3.07 3.21
C SER A 213 -19.68 -2.36 4.53
N LYS A 214 -18.55 -2.72 5.15
CA LYS A 214 -18.07 -2.07 6.38
C LYS A 214 -17.73 -0.60 6.16
N ILE A 215 -17.05 -0.28 5.08
CA ILE A 215 -16.70 1.11 4.75
C ILE A 215 -17.98 1.95 4.53
N HIS A 216 -18.96 1.39 3.82
CA HIS A 216 -20.21 2.06 3.51
C HIS A 216 -21.10 2.25 4.74
N TRP A 217 -21.46 1.14 5.39
CA TRP A 217 -22.52 1.14 6.41
C TRP A 217 -22.01 1.39 7.82
N ILE A 218 -20.73 1.13 8.11
CA ILE A 218 -20.16 1.36 9.44
C ILE A 218 -19.37 2.67 9.47
N ALA A 219 -18.47 2.88 8.50
CA ALA A 219 -17.68 4.10 8.45
C ALA A 219 -18.38 5.28 7.77
N GLY A 220 -19.50 5.04 7.07
CA GLY A 220 -20.32 6.09 6.46
C GLY A 220 -19.71 6.71 5.22
N TYR A 221 -18.83 5.99 4.52
CA TYR A 221 -18.15 6.49 3.33
C TYR A 221 -18.53 5.75 2.06
N ASP A 222 -18.59 6.49 0.97
CA ASP A 222 -18.62 5.94 -0.36
C ASP A 222 -17.28 5.29 -0.72
N ALA A 223 -17.30 3.96 -0.88
CA ALA A 223 -16.11 3.14 -1.12
C ALA A 223 -15.76 2.99 -2.61
N ARG A 224 -16.35 3.77 -3.52
CA ARG A 224 -16.14 3.60 -4.98
C ARG A 224 -14.67 3.72 -5.42
N ASP A 225 -13.88 4.54 -4.74
CA ASP A 225 -12.50 4.86 -5.13
C ASP A 225 -11.44 4.09 -4.32
N VAL A 226 -11.84 3.17 -3.43
CA VAL A 226 -10.86 2.33 -2.71
C VAL A 226 -10.28 1.25 -3.62
N GLU A 227 -9.00 0.94 -3.42
CA GLU A 227 -8.28 -0.05 -4.20
C GLU A 227 -7.97 -1.28 -3.35
N PHE A 228 -8.41 -2.46 -3.83
CA PHE A 228 -8.05 -3.74 -3.25
C PHE A 228 -6.75 -4.24 -3.84
N VAL A 229 -5.79 -4.61 -2.98
CA VAL A 229 -4.46 -5.02 -3.42
C VAL A 229 -3.95 -6.25 -2.68
N MET A 230 -3.12 -7.02 -3.37
CA MET A 230 -2.29 -8.09 -2.81
C MET A 230 -0.84 -7.63 -2.80
N ALA A 231 -0.20 -7.71 -1.64
CA ALA A 231 1.18 -7.29 -1.42
C ALA A 231 1.85 -8.21 -0.38
N GLY A 232 3.06 -7.89 0.08
CA GLY A 232 3.73 -8.60 1.17
C GLY A 232 3.24 -8.18 2.55
N ALA A 233 3.35 -9.09 3.52
CA ALA A 233 3.23 -8.78 4.93
C ALA A 233 4.54 -8.12 5.43
N PRO A 234 4.50 -7.03 6.24
CA PRO A 234 5.73 -6.30 6.60
C PRO A 234 6.69 -7.05 7.53
N HIS A 235 6.24 -8.14 8.15
CA HIS A 235 6.99 -8.90 9.15
C HIS A 235 6.96 -10.41 8.87
N ALA A 236 6.52 -10.82 7.68
CA ALA A 236 6.47 -12.22 7.27
C ALA A 236 6.74 -12.32 5.77
N ALA A 237 7.36 -13.42 5.33
CA ALA A 237 7.61 -13.71 3.92
C ALA A 237 6.36 -14.22 3.18
N THR A 238 5.17 -13.75 3.59
CA THR A 238 3.88 -14.19 3.06
C THR A 238 3.17 -13.04 2.35
N THR A 239 2.14 -13.37 1.57
CA THR A 239 1.25 -12.36 1.02
C THR A 239 0.30 -11.82 2.10
N ARG A 240 -0.25 -10.65 1.83
CA ARG A 240 -1.34 -10.05 2.60
C ARG A 240 -2.21 -9.21 1.67
N LEU A 241 -3.50 -9.23 1.94
CA LEU A 241 -4.50 -8.43 1.25
C LEU A 241 -4.69 -7.09 1.97
N TYR A 242 -4.81 -6.01 1.21
CA TYR A 242 -5.02 -4.67 1.74
C TYR A 242 -6.12 -3.92 1.00
N VAL A 243 -6.76 -3.00 1.70
CA VAL A 243 -7.54 -1.92 1.08
C VAL A 243 -6.79 -0.62 1.25
N ILE A 244 -6.52 0.04 0.14
CA ILE A 244 -5.72 1.26 0.08
C ILE A 244 -6.43 2.33 -0.77
N ASP A 245 -5.76 3.46 -0.93
CA ASP A 245 -6.18 4.57 -1.78
C ASP A 245 -7.56 5.12 -1.40
N TYR A 246 -7.63 5.74 -0.22
CA TYR A 246 -8.84 6.37 0.32
C TYR A 246 -9.06 7.77 -0.27
N ASN A 247 -8.65 7.96 -1.52
CA ASN A 247 -8.83 9.21 -2.24
C ASN A 247 -10.32 9.43 -2.48
N GLN A 248 -10.81 10.65 -2.26
CA GLN A 248 -12.20 11.03 -2.51
C GLN A 248 -13.26 10.22 -1.72
N MET A 249 -12.91 9.71 -0.54
CA MET A 249 -13.90 9.11 0.36
C MET A 249 -14.90 10.17 0.82
N ARG A 250 -16.03 10.24 0.11
CA ARG A 250 -17.14 11.14 0.44
C ARG A 250 -18.04 10.48 1.46
N ALA A 251 -18.74 11.27 2.25
CA ALA A 251 -19.83 10.74 3.05
C ALA A 251 -20.85 10.07 2.11
N ILE A 252 -21.38 8.93 2.54
CA ILE A 252 -22.51 8.30 1.87
C ILE A 252 -23.69 9.28 1.91
N ASP A 253 -24.23 9.62 0.74
CA ASP A 253 -25.41 10.47 0.57
C ASP A 253 -26.65 9.68 0.12
N ARG A 254 -26.56 8.35 0.19
CA ARG A 254 -27.59 7.38 -0.20
C ARG A 254 -28.07 6.58 0.99
N ASP A 255 -29.32 6.15 0.93
CA ASP A 255 -29.93 5.29 1.93
C ASP A 255 -30.21 3.87 1.39
N ALA A 256 -30.85 3.03 2.20
CA ALA A 256 -31.16 1.65 1.82
C ALA A 256 -32.17 1.58 0.66
N ASP A 257 -32.99 2.62 0.47
CA ASP A 257 -34.01 2.67 -0.59
C ASP A 257 -33.38 3.00 -1.96
N ASP A 258 -32.16 3.57 -1.97
CA ASP A 258 -31.37 3.84 -3.17
C ASP A 258 -30.64 2.60 -3.74
N VAL A 259 -30.68 1.46 -3.04
CA VAL A 259 -30.02 0.23 -3.46
C VAL A 259 -30.93 -0.54 -4.43
N SER A 260 -30.59 -0.52 -5.71
CA SER A 260 -31.28 -1.33 -6.72
C SER A 260 -31.27 -2.82 -6.34
N PRO A 261 -32.38 -3.54 -6.54
CA PRO A 261 -32.40 -5.00 -6.39
C PRO A 261 -31.29 -5.62 -7.24
N LEU A 262 -30.52 -6.54 -6.66
CA LEU A 262 -29.56 -7.34 -7.41
C LEU A 262 -30.33 -8.17 -8.45
N VAL A 263 -29.95 -8.01 -9.72
CA VAL A 263 -30.52 -8.74 -10.87
C VAL A 263 -29.79 -10.06 -11.08
#